data_AF-A0AA37KGC5-F1
#
_entry.id   AF-A0AA37KGC5-F1
#
_cell.length_a   1.000
_cell.length_b   1.000
_cell.length_c   1.000
_cell.angle_alpha   90.00
_cell.angle_beta   90.00
_cell.angle_gamma   90.00
#
_symmetry.space_group_name_H-M   'P 1'
#
loop_
_entity.id
_entity.type
_entity.pdbx_description
1 polymer ?
#
loop_
_entity_poly.entity_id
_entity_poly.type
_entity_poly.pdbx_seq_one_letter_code
_entity_poly.pdbx_strand_id
1 'polypeptide(L)'
;MNQKNRKLPYGKLLLSFLCAGILSAASYAQTTAKGDYIYVEAKEWNKKHPELPKWKKYPSRTVDCLKNAPTRPDKINKYGSWGEKPLFKATGYFYTEKYNNRWVLVDPEGYLHIESAVVGIRQGKGETNKTYFSKKFKDEQDWINTTIEQLASYGFNGAGTWSDDKAIQLYNQKSQARKFSYCPMLNLMAGYGRSLKVTKQLSGNIGYPNQCILAFDPGFEAYCEQEIPKMIASYKDDSNVIGYFSDNELPISKNNLEGYLKLPENDFGRKAAEKWMKDKGITAKQITDELRAEFAGYVADRYYAIVNRALKKHDPHHLYLGSRLHGSAKFIKEVVQAAGRHCDIVSFNYYGFWTIRKTDMQNWDVWANKPFIITEFYTKAEDSGLTNVTGAGWKVRTQKDRGIHYENFIINLLESSNCVGWSWFRYQDNDPTAKGVDPSNLNANKGCVDNCYEPYRSLVASMKRVNIIKYGLMKQFVFSLEDSAL
;
A
#
# COMPACT_ATOMS: atom_id res chain seq x y z
N MET A 1 -70.68 32.64 -24.45
CA MET A 1 -71.04 31.60 -23.45
C MET A 1 -69.82 31.34 -22.59
N ASN A 2 -69.62 32.17 -21.57
CA ASN A 2 -69.85 31.92 -20.12
C ASN A 2 -68.75 31.03 -19.50
N GLN A 3 -67.79 31.60 -18.76
CA GLN A 3 -67.86 31.92 -17.30
C GLN A 3 -68.07 30.64 -16.46
N LYS A 4 -67.30 30.30 -15.41
CA LYS A 4 -66.95 31.14 -14.25
C LYS A 4 -65.99 30.40 -13.29
N ASN A 5 -65.16 31.19 -12.62
CA ASN A 5 -64.49 30.90 -11.34
C ASN A 5 -65.45 30.38 -10.25
N ARG A 6 -64.92 29.61 -9.27
CA ARG A 6 -65.26 29.81 -7.85
C ARG A 6 -64.20 29.24 -6.88
N LYS A 7 -63.98 30.04 -5.84
CA LYS A 7 -63.03 29.93 -4.70
C LYS A 7 -63.66 29.19 -3.51
N LEU A 8 -62.81 28.53 -2.70
CA LEU A 8 -62.76 28.45 -1.20
C LEU A 8 -63.99 27.85 -0.44
N PRO A 9 -63.88 27.34 0.82
CA PRO A 9 -63.00 27.84 1.89
C PRO A 9 -62.37 26.85 2.90
N TYR A 10 -61.45 27.42 3.69
CA TYR A 10 -61.01 26.96 5.00
C TYR A 10 -62.16 26.98 6.04
N GLY A 11 -62.17 26.02 6.96
CA GLY A 11 -63.00 26.06 8.17
C GLY A 11 -62.69 24.91 9.12
N LYS A 12 -62.02 25.23 10.24
CA LYS A 12 -61.74 24.36 11.38
C LYS A 12 -63.03 23.93 12.09
N LEU A 13 -63.09 22.69 12.58
CA LEU A 13 -63.73 22.40 13.87
C LEU A 13 -63.04 21.21 14.55
N LEU A 14 -62.58 21.43 15.78
CA LEU A 14 -62.13 20.42 16.72
C LEU A 14 -63.30 19.50 17.08
N LEU A 15 -63.04 18.20 17.22
CA LEU A 15 -63.61 17.42 18.31
C LEU A 15 -62.66 16.29 18.72
N SER A 16 -62.27 16.36 19.97
CA SER A 16 -61.48 15.43 20.74
C SER A 16 -62.20 14.11 20.99
N PHE A 17 -61.54 12.99 20.75
CA PHE A 17 -61.80 11.74 21.46
C PHE A 17 -60.46 11.13 21.92
N LEU A 18 -60.25 11.17 23.24
CA LEU A 18 -59.27 10.37 23.93
C LEU A 18 -59.63 8.88 23.79
N CYS A 19 -58.71 8.10 23.24
CA CYS A 19 -58.61 6.68 23.57
C CYS A 19 -57.14 6.35 23.79
N ALA A 20 -56.82 6.04 25.05
CA ALA A 20 -55.52 5.60 25.50
C ALA A 20 -55.17 4.25 24.85
N GLY A 21 -54.29 4.30 23.84
CA GLY A 21 -53.62 3.13 23.29
C GLY A 21 -52.20 3.08 23.81
N ILE A 22 -51.93 2.16 24.73
CA ILE A 22 -50.61 1.86 25.27
C ILE A 22 -49.69 1.47 24.09
N LEU A 23 -48.71 2.32 23.82
CA LEU A 23 -47.61 2.08 22.88
C LEU A 23 -46.71 0.96 23.43
N SER A 24 -47.01 -0.30 23.10
CA SER A 24 -46.02 -1.37 23.14
C SER A 24 -45.29 -1.41 21.80
N ALA A 25 -44.38 -0.46 21.57
CA ALA A 25 -43.34 -0.63 20.57
C ALA A 25 -42.37 -1.70 21.10
N ALA A 26 -42.71 -2.97 20.88
CA ALA A 26 -41.79 -4.07 21.08
C ALA A 26 -40.68 -3.93 20.03
N SER A 27 -39.58 -3.35 20.47
CA SER A 27 -38.29 -3.36 19.81
C SER A 27 -37.87 -4.80 19.52
N TYR A 28 -38.13 -5.28 18.31
CA TYR A 28 -37.39 -6.40 17.74
C TYR A 28 -36.09 -5.89 17.12
N ALA A 29 -35.26 -5.25 17.95
CA ALA A 29 -33.83 -5.29 17.76
C ALA A 29 -33.36 -6.52 18.54
N GLN A 30 -33.42 -7.67 17.89
CA GLN A 30 -32.74 -8.85 18.37
C GLN A 30 -31.25 -8.51 18.32
N THR A 31 -30.70 -8.08 19.46
CA THR A 31 -29.27 -8.06 19.74
C THR A 31 -28.78 -9.49 19.65
N THR A 32 -28.56 -9.97 18.44
CA THR A 32 -27.75 -11.15 18.19
C THR A 32 -26.32 -10.76 18.56
N ALA A 33 -25.70 -11.56 19.42
CA ALA A 33 -24.32 -11.38 19.83
C ALA A 33 -23.45 -11.05 18.60
N LYS A 34 -22.80 -9.88 18.60
CA LYS A 34 -21.82 -9.51 17.57
C LYS A 34 -20.72 -10.57 17.58
N GLY A 35 -20.78 -11.52 16.67
CA GLY A 35 -19.71 -12.48 16.47
C GLY A 35 -18.41 -11.74 16.14
N ASP A 36 -17.27 -12.34 16.46
CA ASP A 36 -15.94 -11.75 16.19
C ASP A 36 -15.69 -11.54 14.68
N TYR A 37 -16.55 -12.09 13.82
CA TYR A 37 -16.43 -12.05 12.36
C TYR A 37 -17.79 -11.90 11.67
N ILE A 38 -17.78 -11.25 10.50
CA ILE A 38 -18.79 -11.41 9.45
C ILE A 38 -18.20 -12.25 8.30
N TYR A 39 -19.04 -12.75 7.40
CA TYR A 39 -18.59 -13.55 6.26
C TYR A 39 -18.84 -12.84 4.94
N VAL A 40 -17.78 -12.72 4.12
CA VAL A 40 -17.84 -12.12 2.78
C VAL A 40 -17.65 -13.19 1.73
N GLU A 41 -18.48 -13.18 0.70
CA GLU A 41 -18.31 -14.06 -0.46
C GLU A 41 -17.20 -13.50 -1.37
N ALA A 42 -16.16 -14.29 -1.61
CA ALA A 42 -15.04 -13.92 -2.46
C ALA A 42 -14.53 -15.09 -3.31
N LYS A 43 -13.85 -14.75 -4.40
CA LYS A 43 -13.06 -15.68 -5.23
C LYS A 43 -11.59 -15.39 -5.02
N GLU A 44 -10.85 -16.45 -4.66
CA GLU A 44 -9.40 -16.40 -4.49
C GLU A 44 -8.72 -15.89 -5.78
N TRP A 45 -7.62 -15.17 -5.60
CA TRP A 45 -6.78 -14.82 -6.74
C TRP A 45 -5.92 -16.01 -7.16
N ASN A 46 -5.99 -16.38 -8.43
CA ASN A 46 -5.05 -17.32 -9.04
C ASN A 46 -4.47 -16.69 -10.31
N LYS A 47 -3.16 -16.47 -10.34
CA LYS A 47 -2.46 -15.85 -11.47
C LYS A 47 -2.44 -16.74 -12.72
N LYS A 48 -2.30 -18.06 -12.55
CA LYS A 48 -2.15 -19.01 -13.66
C LYS A 48 -3.48 -19.48 -14.22
N HIS A 49 -4.47 -19.64 -13.33
CA HIS A 49 -5.77 -20.24 -13.62
C HIS A 49 -6.90 -19.43 -12.97
N PRO A 50 -7.17 -18.19 -13.45
CA PRO A 50 -8.17 -17.29 -12.86
C PRO A 50 -9.62 -17.80 -12.93
N GLU A 51 -9.89 -18.82 -13.73
CA GLU A 51 -11.17 -19.50 -13.91
C GLU A 51 -11.48 -20.54 -12.83
N LEU A 52 -10.46 -21.13 -12.20
CA LEU A 52 -10.64 -22.22 -11.23
C LEU A 52 -11.24 -21.78 -9.89
N PRO A 53 -10.89 -20.62 -9.31
CA PRO A 53 -11.43 -20.21 -8.02
C PRO A 53 -12.96 -20.09 -8.01
N LYS A 54 -13.59 -20.79 -7.06
CA LYS A 54 -15.02 -20.73 -6.79
C LYS A 54 -15.33 -19.69 -5.72
N TRP A 55 -16.57 -19.21 -5.70
CA TRP A 55 -17.07 -18.36 -4.63
C TRP A 55 -17.09 -19.13 -3.31
N LYS A 56 -16.49 -18.56 -2.27
CA LYS A 56 -16.50 -19.09 -0.91
C LYS A 56 -16.70 -17.94 0.07
N LYS A 57 -17.17 -18.27 1.27
CA LYS A 57 -17.32 -17.32 2.37
C LYS A 57 -16.03 -17.24 3.18
N TYR A 58 -15.54 -16.03 3.44
CA TYR A 58 -14.33 -15.78 4.21
C TYR A 58 -14.65 -14.96 5.47
N PRO A 59 -14.16 -15.38 6.64
CA PRO A 59 -14.33 -14.62 7.87
C PRO A 59 -13.60 -13.28 7.73
N SER A 60 -14.25 -12.22 8.18
CA SER A 60 -13.80 -10.85 8.01
C SER A 60 -14.11 -10.03 9.25
N ARG A 61 -13.13 -9.25 9.72
CA ARG A 61 -13.32 -8.30 10.81
C ARG A 61 -13.61 -6.93 10.26
N THR A 62 -14.61 -6.27 10.81
CA THR A 62 -14.89 -4.84 10.56
C THR A 62 -14.75 -4.08 11.87
N VAL A 63 -14.82 -2.75 11.82
CA VAL A 63 -14.87 -1.92 13.04
C VAL A 63 -16.06 -2.34 13.93
N ASP A 64 -17.17 -2.82 13.34
CA ASP A 64 -18.32 -3.29 14.10
C ASP A 64 -18.07 -4.57 14.89
N CYS A 65 -17.10 -5.39 14.48
CA CYS A 65 -16.70 -6.62 15.18
C CYS A 65 -15.83 -6.34 16.43
N LEU A 66 -15.35 -5.12 16.62
CA LEU A 66 -14.51 -4.76 17.76
C LEU A 66 -15.36 -4.57 19.02
N LYS A 67 -15.02 -5.28 20.11
CA LYS A 67 -15.76 -5.22 21.39
C LYS A 67 -15.70 -3.82 22.02
N ASN A 68 -14.64 -3.05 21.75
CA ASN A 68 -14.47 -1.65 22.16
C ASN A 68 -13.70 -0.92 21.05
N ALA A 69 -14.39 -0.49 19.99
CA ALA A 69 -13.75 0.28 18.93
C ALA A 69 -13.27 1.64 19.50
N PRO A 70 -11.99 2.01 19.32
CA PRO A 70 -11.49 3.28 19.81
C PRO A 70 -12.11 4.44 19.03
N THR A 71 -12.16 5.61 19.65
CA THR A 71 -12.58 6.85 18.98
C THR A 71 -11.46 7.41 18.11
N ARG A 72 -11.83 8.30 17.18
CA ARG A 72 -10.86 9.11 16.45
C ARG A 72 -10.06 9.93 17.47
N PRO A 73 -8.71 9.98 17.36
CA PRO A 73 -7.93 10.83 18.25
C PRO A 73 -8.30 12.31 18.13
N ASP A 74 -8.30 13.01 19.27
CA ASP A 74 -8.71 14.41 19.34
C ASP A 74 -7.73 15.35 18.63
N LYS A 75 -6.43 15.02 18.61
CA LYS A 75 -5.39 15.83 17.99
C LYS A 75 -4.49 15.04 17.06
N ILE A 76 -4.41 15.54 15.83
CA ILE A 76 -3.43 15.16 14.81
C ILE A 76 -2.72 16.42 14.32
N ASN A 77 -1.43 16.33 14.02
CA ASN A 77 -0.68 17.45 13.46
C ASN A 77 -0.86 17.56 11.93
N LYS A 78 -0.09 18.45 11.29
CA LYS A 78 -0.17 18.70 9.85
C LYS A 78 0.16 17.48 8.98
N TYR A 79 0.93 16.50 9.46
CA TYR A 79 1.22 15.25 8.75
C TYR A 79 0.18 14.14 9.02
N GLY A 80 -0.88 14.45 9.78
CA GLY A 80 -1.83 13.42 10.23
C GLY A 80 -1.24 12.46 11.27
N SER A 81 -0.16 12.86 11.94
CA SER A 81 0.49 12.14 13.03
C SER A 81 -0.21 12.42 14.34
N TRP A 82 -0.17 11.48 15.27
CA TRP A 82 -0.90 11.53 16.52
C TRP A 82 -0.08 12.10 17.68
N GLY A 83 -0.72 12.93 18.49
CA GLY A 83 -0.22 13.38 19.80
C GLY A 83 -0.68 14.79 20.17
N GLU A 84 -0.81 15.04 21.47
CA GLU A 84 -0.98 16.39 22.03
C GLU A 84 0.29 17.24 21.91
N LYS A 85 1.45 16.56 22.02
CA LYS A 85 2.80 17.11 21.91
C LYS A 85 3.71 16.06 21.22
N PRO A 86 4.87 16.47 20.67
CA PRO A 86 5.85 15.53 20.15
C PRO A 86 6.25 14.52 21.23
N LEU A 87 6.32 13.23 20.86
CA LEU A 87 6.79 12.16 21.73
C LEU A 87 8.30 11.88 21.54
N PHE A 88 8.83 12.27 20.39
CA PHE A 88 10.19 12.02 19.98
C PHE A 88 10.88 13.30 19.54
N LYS A 89 12.18 13.21 19.24
CA LYS A 89 12.96 14.35 18.74
C LYS A 89 12.45 14.76 17.35
N ALA A 90 12.18 16.06 17.17
CA ALA A 90 11.95 16.63 15.84
C ALA A 90 13.28 16.70 15.07
N THR A 91 13.39 15.95 13.97
CA THR A 91 14.60 15.89 13.14
C THR A 91 14.47 16.68 11.85
N GLY A 92 13.25 17.12 11.50
CA GLY A 92 12.93 17.70 10.20
C GLY A 92 12.65 16.67 9.10
N TYR A 93 12.78 15.37 9.39
CA TYR A 93 12.56 14.28 8.44
C TYR A 93 11.84 13.10 9.10
N PHE A 94 11.21 12.25 8.30
CA PHE A 94 10.64 11.00 8.82
C PHE A 94 11.75 10.03 9.25
N TYR A 95 11.57 9.35 10.38
CA TYR A 95 12.48 8.30 10.83
C TYR A 95 11.75 7.21 11.62
N THR A 96 12.41 6.08 11.86
CA THR A 96 11.82 4.96 12.60
C THR A 96 12.39 4.86 14.01
N GLU A 97 11.54 4.48 14.97
CA GLU A 97 11.93 4.30 16.37
C GLU A 97 11.22 3.06 16.94
N LYS A 98 11.82 2.42 17.95
CA LYS A 98 11.16 1.36 18.71
C LYS A 98 10.63 1.93 20.01
N TYR A 99 9.31 1.92 20.16
CA TYR A 99 8.58 2.47 21.31
C TYR A 99 7.61 1.43 21.89
N ASN A 100 7.71 1.14 23.20
CA ASN A 100 6.94 0.10 23.90
C ASN A 100 6.86 -1.24 23.14
N ASN A 101 8.03 -1.74 22.73
CA ASN A 101 8.20 -2.98 21.97
C ASN A 101 7.48 -3.02 20.61
N ARG A 102 7.10 -1.85 20.06
CA ARG A 102 6.57 -1.67 18.72
C ARG A 102 7.46 -0.74 17.90
N TRP A 103 7.67 -1.06 16.63
CA TRP A 103 8.21 -0.10 15.68
C TRP A 103 7.16 0.93 15.28
N VAL A 104 7.56 2.20 15.29
CA VAL A 104 6.75 3.33 14.84
C VAL A 104 7.50 4.13 13.77
N LEU A 105 6.75 4.78 12.89
CA LEU A 105 7.29 5.90 12.11
C LEU A 105 7.13 7.17 12.97
N VAL A 106 8.10 8.05 12.89
CA VAL A 106 8.10 9.36 13.52
C VAL A 106 8.14 10.39 12.41
N ASP A 107 7.30 11.41 12.50
CA ASP A 107 7.26 12.47 11.52
C ASP A 107 8.31 13.56 11.75
N PRO A 108 8.47 14.51 10.82
CA PRO A 108 9.45 15.60 10.94
C PRO A 108 9.37 16.43 12.23
N GLU A 109 8.19 16.51 12.86
CA GLU A 109 7.93 17.28 14.07
C GLU A 109 8.05 16.42 15.36
N GLY A 110 8.41 15.14 15.25
CA GLY A 110 8.59 14.24 16.39
C GLY A 110 7.30 13.58 16.89
N TYR A 111 6.22 13.59 16.11
CA TYR A 111 4.96 12.92 16.45
C TYR A 111 4.93 11.49 15.93
N LEU A 112 4.18 10.63 16.64
CA LEU A 112 3.97 9.25 16.22
C LEU A 112 3.14 9.21 14.94
N HIS A 113 3.67 8.55 13.92
CA HIS A 113 3.08 8.46 12.60
C HIS A 113 2.78 7.00 12.22
N ILE A 114 1.63 6.80 11.58
CA ILE A 114 1.31 5.58 10.81
C ILE A 114 0.99 6.02 9.40
N GLU A 115 1.78 5.56 8.44
CA GLU A 115 1.57 5.91 7.04
C GLU A 115 0.37 5.15 6.50
N SER A 116 -0.60 5.88 5.97
CA SER A 116 -1.75 5.33 5.26
C SER A 116 -1.87 6.06 3.94
N ALA A 117 -1.58 5.34 2.86
CA ALA A 117 -1.39 5.94 1.56
C ALA A 117 -2.27 5.34 0.47
N VAL A 118 -2.35 6.04 -0.65
CA VAL A 118 -2.90 5.53 -1.90
C VAL A 118 -1.83 5.58 -2.98
N VAL A 119 -1.60 4.44 -3.65
CA VAL A 119 -0.59 4.35 -4.72
C VAL A 119 -1.12 4.98 -6.00
N GLY A 120 -0.24 5.65 -6.74
CA GLY A 120 -0.52 6.09 -8.11
C GLY A 120 -1.55 7.22 -8.21
N ILE A 121 -1.48 8.21 -7.31
CA ILE A 121 -2.27 9.45 -7.38
C ILE A 121 -1.73 10.28 -8.54
N ARG A 122 -2.27 10.04 -9.73
CA ARG A 122 -1.93 10.73 -10.98
C ARG A 122 -3.13 10.71 -11.90
N GLN A 123 -3.15 11.64 -12.84
CA GLN A 123 -4.21 11.70 -13.85
C GLN A 123 -4.23 10.43 -14.72
N GLY A 124 -5.44 9.97 -15.03
CA GLY A 124 -5.63 8.89 -15.99
C GLY A 124 -5.34 9.34 -17.41
N LYS A 125 -4.86 8.42 -18.25
CA LYS A 125 -4.43 8.73 -19.63
C LYS A 125 -5.46 8.37 -20.68
N GLY A 126 -6.50 7.62 -20.33
CA GLY A 126 -7.53 7.19 -21.27
C GLY A 126 -8.50 8.31 -21.62
N GLU A 127 -9.30 8.09 -22.65
CA GLU A 127 -10.18 9.12 -23.21
C GLU A 127 -11.29 9.52 -22.23
N THR A 128 -11.83 8.53 -21.52
CA THR A 128 -12.80 8.76 -20.44
C THR A 128 -12.18 9.62 -19.34
N ASN A 129 -10.95 9.32 -18.91
CA ASN A 129 -10.28 10.12 -17.89
C ASN A 129 -10.14 11.58 -18.36
N LYS A 130 -9.62 11.83 -19.56
CA LYS A 130 -9.44 13.21 -20.08
C LYS A 130 -10.76 13.97 -20.15
N THR A 131 -11.82 13.32 -20.64
CA THR A 131 -13.15 13.92 -20.76
C THR A 131 -13.71 14.35 -19.41
N TYR A 132 -13.64 13.48 -18.40
CA TYR A 132 -14.19 13.79 -17.07
C TYR A 132 -13.28 14.69 -16.24
N PHE A 133 -11.96 14.65 -16.49
CA PHE A 133 -11.02 15.58 -15.87
C PHE A 133 -11.42 17.02 -16.16
N SER A 134 -11.56 17.39 -17.44
CA SER A 134 -11.92 18.76 -17.85
C SER A 134 -13.32 19.19 -17.43
N LYS A 135 -14.22 18.24 -17.11
CA LYS A 135 -15.55 18.54 -16.57
C LYS A 135 -15.54 18.81 -15.06
N LYS A 136 -14.64 18.16 -14.33
CA LYS A 136 -14.64 18.13 -12.87
C LYS A 136 -13.63 19.08 -12.25
N PHE A 137 -12.49 19.29 -12.91
CA PHE A 137 -11.38 20.06 -12.38
C PHE A 137 -11.03 21.20 -13.33
N LYS A 138 -10.67 22.34 -12.76
CA LYS A 138 -10.25 23.51 -13.54
C LYS A 138 -8.91 23.27 -14.22
N ASP A 139 -7.98 22.69 -13.47
CA ASP A 139 -6.63 22.36 -13.90
C ASP A 139 -6.04 21.25 -13.00
N GLU A 140 -4.78 20.90 -13.23
CA GLU A 140 -4.04 19.92 -12.44
C GLU A 140 -3.90 20.31 -10.97
N GLN A 141 -3.76 21.60 -10.67
CA GLN A 141 -3.63 22.07 -9.31
C GLN A 141 -4.95 21.91 -8.53
N ASP A 142 -6.08 22.26 -9.15
CA ASP A 142 -7.42 22.06 -8.61
C ASP A 142 -7.70 20.57 -8.38
N TRP A 143 -7.30 19.71 -9.32
CA TRP A 143 -7.41 18.26 -9.19
C TRP A 143 -6.61 17.71 -8.01
N ILE A 144 -5.31 18.03 -7.90
CA ILE A 144 -4.49 17.48 -6.82
C ILE A 144 -4.92 18.00 -5.46
N ASN A 145 -5.31 19.29 -5.36
CA ASN A 145 -5.86 19.86 -4.13
C ASN A 145 -7.13 19.13 -3.70
N THR A 146 -8.10 18.99 -4.62
CA THR A 146 -9.37 18.31 -4.35
C THR A 146 -9.14 16.85 -3.97
N THR A 147 -8.24 16.17 -4.67
CA THR A 147 -7.92 14.76 -4.42
C THR A 147 -7.28 14.55 -3.06
N ILE A 148 -6.27 15.35 -2.69
CA ILE A 148 -5.61 15.23 -1.39
C ILE A 148 -6.59 15.55 -0.26
N GLU A 149 -7.39 16.61 -0.36
CA GLU A 149 -8.40 16.94 0.65
C GLU A 149 -9.44 15.82 0.81
N GLN A 150 -9.87 15.21 -0.30
CA GLN A 150 -10.80 14.08 -0.28
C GLN A 150 -10.17 12.85 0.39
N LEU A 151 -8.95 12.47 0.02
CA LEU A 151 -8.23 11.33 0.63
C LEU A 151 -7.97 11.57 2.12
N ALA A 152 -7.58 12.78 2.50
CA ALA A 152 -7.42 13.19 3.89
C ALA A 152 -8.74 13.09 4.67
N SER A 153 -9.88 13.40 4.05
CA SER A 153 -11.21 13.21 4.66
C SER A 153 -11.57 11.74 4.92
N TYR A 154 -10.91 10.82 4.21
CA TYR A 154 -10.96 9.37 4.42
C TYR A 154 -9.85 8.85 5.34
N GLY A 155 -9.10 9.75 5.99
CA GLY A 155 -8.06 9.42 6.96
C GLY A 155 -6.72 8.97 6.36
N PHE A 156 -6.54 9.08 5.04
CA PHE A 156 -5.21 8.92 4.43
C PHE A 156 -4.35 10.15 4.72
N ASN A 157 -3.04 9.97 4.79
CA ASN A 157 -2.08 11.03 5.08
C ASN A 157 -0.92 11.10 4.08
N GLY A 158 -0.84 10.16 3.13
CA GLY A 158 0.19 10.18 2.10
C GLY A 158 -0.15 9.53 0.77
N ALA A 159 0.80 9.67 -0.13
CA ALA A 159 0.82 9.10 -1.46
C ALA A 159 1.85 7.97 -1.53
N GLY A 160 1.43 6.81 -2.05
CA GLY A 160 2.35 5.75 -2.41
C GLY A 160 3.12 6.10 -3.69
N THR A 161 4.01 5.19 -4.10
CA THR A 161 4.79 5.28 -5.34
C THR A 161 3.95 5.59 -6.59
N TRP A 162 4.61 6.07 -7.65
CA TRP A 162 4.02 6.34 -8.97
C TRP A 162 2.89 7.38 -8.96
N SER A 163 2.85 8.22 -7.93
CA SER A 163 2.00 9.39 -7.85
C SER A 163 2.64 10.56 -8.62
N ASP A 164 1.90 11.65 -8.79
CA ASP A 164 2.44 12.88 -9.34
C ASP A 164 3.15 13.68 -8.24
N ASP A 165 4.41 13.34 -8.02
CA ASP A 165 5.22 13.90 -6.94
C ASP A 165 5.33 15.43 -7.06
N LYS A 166 5.39 15.98 -8.28
CA LYS A 166 5.46 17.44 -8.50
C LYS A 166 4.17 18.13 -8.09
N ALA A 167 3.01 17.57 -8.46
CA ALA A 167 1.72 18.13 -8.06
C ALA A 167 1.54 18.08 -6.52
N ILE A 168 2.02 17.00 -5.87
CA ILE A 168 2.00 16.86 -4.40
C ILE A 168 2.93 17.91 -3.75
N GLN A 169 4.14 18.12 -4.29
CA GLN A 169 5.06 19.15 -3.81
C GLN A 169 4.42 20.55 -3.89
N LEU A 170 3.76 20.88 -4.99
CA LEU A 170 3.06 22.15 -5.15
C LEU A 170 1.91 22.31 -4.14
N TYR A 171 1.14 21.25 -3.87
CA TYR A 171 0.14 21.25 -2.79
C TYR A 171 0.80 21.54 -1.44
N ASN A 172 1.88 20.81 -1.11
CA ASN A 172 2.59 20.93 0.16
C ASN A 172 3.25 22.29 0.35
N GLN A 173 3.70 22.96 -0.71
CA GLN A 173 4.26 24.32 -0.63
C GLN A 173 3.18 25.36 -0.26
N LYS A 174 1.95 25.19 -0.75
CA LYS A 174 0.85 26.13 -0.56
C LYS A 174 0.07 25.89 0.75
N SER A 175 -0.08 24.64 1.17
CA SER A 175 -0.86 24.28 2.36
C SER A 175 -0.01 24.35 3.63
N GLN A 176 -0.41 25.18 4.60
CA GLN A 176 0.19 25.19 5.95
C GLN A 176 -0.57 24.31 6.94
N ALA A 177 -1.87 24.10 6.72
CA ALA A 177 -2.72 23.32 7.63
C ALA A 177 -2.50 21.80 7.51
N ARG A 178 -2.06 21.33 6.33
CA ARG A 178 -1.81 19.91 6.07
C ARG A 178 -0.65 19.71 5.14
N LYS A 179 0.16 18.72 5.45
CA LYS A 179 1.17 18.13 4.57
C LYS A 179 0.74 16.73 4.20
N PHE A 180 0.99 16.35 2.96
CA PHE A 180 0.71 15.03 2.43
C PHE A 180 2.05 14.34 2.15
N SER A 181 2.34 13.26 2.89
CA SER A 181 3.58 12.52 2.72
C SER A 181 3.63 11.84 1.34
N TYR A 182 4.82 11.55 0.83
CA TYR A 182 4.94 10.75 -0.40
C TYR A 182 6.27 9.98 -0.47
N CYS A 183 6.31 8.95 -1.32
CA CYS A 183 7.45 8.03 -1.45
C CYS A 183 7.86 7.87 -2.94
N PRO A 184 8.91 8.58 -3.40
CA PRO A 184 9.40 8.47 -4.77
C PRO A 184 9.95 7.08 -5.11
N MET A 185 9.88 6.72 -6.39
CA MET A 185 10.41 5.46 -6.94
C MET A 185 11.56 5.72 -7.91
N LEU A 186 12.72 5.17 -7.59
CA LEU A 186 13.96 5.41 -8.35
C LEU A 186 14.13 4.45 -9.53
N ASN A 187 13.61 3.21 -9.43
CA ASN A 187 13.77 2.15 -10.43
C ASN A 187 15.25 1.91 -10.81
N LEU A 188 16.15 1.78 -9.84
CA LEU A 188 17.60 1.73 -10.04
C LEU A 188 18.05 0.53 -10.88
N MET A 189 17.72 -0.69 -10.46
CA MET A 189 18.10 -1.91 -11.18
C MET A 189 17.38 -1.99 -12.53
N ALA A 190 16.11 -1.61 -12.57
CA ALA A 190 15.37 -1.59 -13.82
C ALA A 190 15.91 -0.52 -14.79
N GLY A 191 16.37 0.63 -14.28
CA GLY A 191 17.00 1.71 -15.03
C GLY A 191 18.32 1.28 -15.64
N TYR A 192 19.17 0.66 -14.83
CA TYR A 192 20.44 0.09 -15.28
C TYR A 192 20.25 -1.02 -16.33
N GLY A 193 19.32 -1.95 -16.08
CA GLY A 193 19.00 -2.99 -17.04
C GLY A 193 18.44 -2.44 -18.36
N ARG A 194 17.69 -1.33 -18.32
CA ARG A 194 17.24 -0.63 -19.54
C ARG A 194 18.39 0.04 -20.30
N SER A 195 19.35 0.66 -19.62
CA SER A 195 20.51 1.27 -20.31
C SER A 195 21.35 0.23 -21.04
N LEU A 196 21.33 -1.02 -20.57
CA LEU A 196 21.99 -2.16 -21.23
C LEU A 196 21.08 -2.92 -22.20
N LYS A 197 19.79 -2.53 -22.33
CA LYS A 197 18.79 -3.19 -23.18
C LYS A 197 18.58 -4.69 -22.86
N VAL A 198 18.75 -5.10 -21.61
CA VAL A 198 18.60 -6.49 -21.16
C VAL A 198 17.25 -6.76 -20.47
N THR A 199 16.48 -5.72 -20.20
CA THR A 199 15.16 -5.85 -19.54
C THR A 199 14.03 -6.04 -20.54
N LYS A 200 12.97 -6.73 -20.12
CA LYS A 200 11.68 -6.80 -20.82
C LYS A 200 10.50 -6.57 -19.88
N GLN A 201 9.44 -5.93 -20.36
CA GLN A 201 8.21 -5.79 -19.58
C GLN A 201 7.52 -7.15 -19.44
N LEU A 202 7.22 -7.55 -18.20
CA LEU A 202 6.35 -8.68 -17.87
C LEU A 202 5.05 -8.14 -17.26
N SER A 203 4.06 -9.01 -17.06
CA SER A 203 2.81 -8.60 -16.39
C SER A 203 3.07 -8.24 -14.92
N GLY A 204 3.06 -6.95 -14.61
CA GLY A 204 3.24 -6.38 -13.27
C GLY A 204 4.69 -6.06 -12.86
N ASN A 205 5.70 -6.56 -13.58
CA ASN A 205 7.11 -6.38 -13.19
C ASN A 205 8.08 -6.39 -14.37
N ILE A 206 9.37 -6.16 -14.09
CA ILE A 206 10.45 -6.15 -15.09
C ILE A 206 11.16 -7.50 -15.09
N GLY A 207 11.27 -8.11 -16.27
CA GLY A 207 12.03 -9.33 -16.50
C GLY A 207 13.47 -9.05 -16.89
N TYR A 208 14.36 -9.94 -16.46
CA TYR A 208 15.79 -9.96 -16.76
C TYR A 208 16.17 -11.32 -17.40
N PRO A 209 17.34 -11.44 -18.05
CA PRO A 209 17.83 -12.73 -18.54
C PRO A 209 17.83 -13.76 -17.42
N ASN A 210 17.18 -14.90 -17.64
CA ASN A 210 16.98 -15.96 -16.64
C ASN A 210 16.41 -15.48 -15.28
N GLN A 211 15.67 -14.37 -15.26
CA GLN A 211 15.17 -13.74 -14.01
C GLN A 211 16.29 -13.40 -13.01
N CYS A 212 17.48 -13.09 -13.51
CA CYS A 212 18.65 -12.71 -12.71
C CYS A 212 18.91 -11.21 -12.85
N ILE A 213 18.83 -10.48 -11.75
CA ILE A 213 19.16 -9.05 -11.72
C ILE A 213 20.68 -8.84 -11.88
N LEU A 214 21.12 -7.65 -12.27
CA LEU A 214 22.54 -7.37 -12.50
C LEU A 214 23.29 -6.97 -11.23
N ALA A 215 22.99 -7.62 -10.09
CA ALA A 215 23.55 -7.24 -8.78
C ALA A 215 25.07 -7.42 -8.68
N PHE A 216 25.64 -8.31 -9.51
CA PHE A 216 27.08 -8.58 -9.54
C PHE A 216 27.81 -7.87 -10.69
N ASP A 217 27.09 -7.16 -11.56
CA ASP A 217 27.73 -6.34 -12.59
C ASP A 217 28.33 -5.09 -11.93
N PRO A 218 29.64 -4.84 -12.03
CA PRO A 218 30.26 -3.66 -11.43
C PRO A 218 29.69 -2.35 -11.98
N GLY A 219 29.13 -2.34 -13.19
CA GLY A 219 28.48 -1.16 -13.75
C GLY A 219 27.22 -0.74 -13.00
N PHE A 220 26.57 -1.63 -12.22
CA PHE A 220 25.41 -1.24 -11.42
C PHE A 220 25.78 -0.29 -10.28
N GLU A 221 26.91 -0.54 -9.60
CA GLU A 221 27.40 0.34 -8.53
C GLU A 221 27.77 1.72 -9.08
N ALA A 222 28.47 1.76 -10.22
CA ALA A 222 28.76 3.01 -10.92
C ALA A 222 27.49 3.75 -11.38
N TYR A 223 26.48 3.02 -11.86
CA TYR A 223 25.19 3.59 -12.24
C TYR A 223 24.49 4.24 -11.04
N CYS A 224 24.46 3.57 -9.88
CA CYS A 224 23.87 4.12 -8.66
C CYS A 224 24.57 5.43 -8.23
N GLU A 225 25.91 5.44 -8.16
CA GLU A 225 26.69 6.62 -7.81
C GLU A 225 26.45 7.81 -8.76
N GLN A 226 26.25 7.52 -10.05
CA GLN A 226 26.03 8.57 -11.06
C GLN A 226 24.58 9.10 -11.06
N GLU A 227 23.58 8.21 -10.95
CA GLU A 227 22.19 8.56 -11.24
C GLU A 227 21.38 8.93 -10.01
N ILE A 228 21.68 8.37 -8.82
CA ILE A 228 20.98 8.73 -7.58
C ILE A 228 20.96 10.24 -7.32
N PRO A 229 22.09 10.97 -7.31
CA PRO A 229 22.05 12.41 -6.99
C PRO A 229 21.19 13.22 -7.98
N LYS A 230 21.05 12.76 -9.23
CA LYS A 230 20.17 13.38 -10.22
C LYS A 230 18.71 13.05 -9.94
N MET A 231 18.40 11.80 -9.63
CA MET A 231 17.05 11.32 -9.37
C MET A 231 16.44 11.89 -8.09
N ILE A 232 17.25 12.16 -7.07
CA ILE A 232 16.77 12.67 -5.77
C ILE A 232 16.87 14.19 -5.61
N ALA A 233 17.36 14.91 -6.63
CA ALA A 233 17.65 16.34 -6.53
C ALA A 233 16.44 17.19 -6.09
N SER A 234 15.22 16.81 -6.51
CA SER A 234 13.98 17.48 -6.12
C SER A 234 13.39 17.00 -4.80
N TYR A 235 13.99 16.02 -4.13
CA TYR A 235 13.41 15.33 -2.97
C TYR A 235 14.26 15.44 -1.70
N LYS A 236 15.59 15.49 -1.83
CA LYS A 236 16.54 15.34 -0.72
C LYS A 236 16.38 16.33 0.44
N ASP A 237 15.78 17.50 0.18
CA ASP A 237 15.56 18.56 1.17
C ASP A 237 14.07 18.70 1.54
N ASP A 238 13.19 17.85 1.00
CA ASP A 238 11.75 17.93 1.21
C ASP A 238 11.32 17.05 2.40
N SER A 239 11.07 17.68 3.54
CA SER A 239 10.56 17.01 4.77
C SER A 239 9.27 16.20 4.59
N ASN A 240 8.53 16.36 3.49
CA ASN A 240 7.31 15.60 3.23
C ASN A 240 7.59 14.25 2.54
N VAL A 241 8.82 13.99 2.13
CA VAL A 241 9.24 12.67 1.62
C VAL A 241 9.50 11.74 2.80
N ILE A 242 8.86 10.58 2.82
CA ILE A 242 9.17 9.56 3.84
C ILE A 242 10.50 8.89 3.52
N GLY A 243 10.71 8.55 2.25
CA GLY A 243 11.88 7.83 1.79
C GLY A 243 11.75 7.37 0.35
N TYR A 244 12.78 6.67 -0.12
CA TYR A 244 12.87 6.22 -1.51
C TYR A 244 12.65 4.71 -1.64
N PHE A 245 11.80 4.32 -2.58
CA PHE A 245 11.80 2.95 -3.11
C PHE A 245 12.87 2.83 -4.19
N SER A 246 13.72 1.81 -4.09
CA SER A 246 14.79 1.60 -5.08
C SER A 246 14.26 0.98 -6.36
N ASP A 247 13.38 0.00 -6.26
CA ASP A 247 12.78 -0.72 -7.37
C ASP A 247 11.41 -1.30 -6.95
N ASN A 248 10.77 -2.02 -7.87
CA ASN A 248 9.52 -2.72 -7.63
C ASN A 248 9.62 -4.18 -8.10
N GLU A 249 9.27 -5.10 -7.20
CA GLU A 249 9.04 -6.50 -7.54
C GLU A 249 10.21 -7.17 -8.28
N LEU A 250 11.45 -6.95 -7.81
CA LEU A 250 12.63 -7.60 -8.38
C LEU A 250 12.50 -9.14 -8.30
N PRO A 251 12.95 -9.89 -9.33
CA PRO A 251 12.76 -11.33 -9.42
C PRO A 251 13.76 -12.13 -8.56
N ILE A 252 13.91 -11.74 -7.30
CA ILE A 252 14.73 -12.46 -6.33
C ILE A 252 13.97 -13.71 -5.88
N SER A 253 14.54 -14.89 -6.07
CA SER A 253 13.87 -16.15 -5.76
C SER A 253 14.85 -17.31 -5.58
N LYS A 254 14.35 -18.42 -5.03
CA LYS A 254 15.09 -19.69 -4.93
C LYS A 254 15.59 -20.24 -6.28
N ASN A 255 15.06 -19.77 -7.41
CA ASN A 255 15.51 -20.19 -8.74
C ASN A 255 16.73 -19.37 -9.22
N ASN A 256 17.21 -18.38 -8.47
CA ASN A 256 18.29 -17.52 -8.93
C ASN A 256 19.59 -18.29 -9.13
N LEU A 257 19.98 -19.22 -8.25
CA LEU A 257 21.26 -19.93 -8.38
C LEU A 257 21.40 -20.60 -9.75
N GLU A 258 20.44 -21.43 -10.13
CA GLU A 258 20.41 -22.06 -11.45
C GLU A 258 20.18 -21.06 -12.58
N GLY A 259 19.45 -19.97 -12.32
CA GLY A 259 19.27 -18.88 -13.28
C GLY A 259 20.60 -18.23 -13.68
N TYR A 260 21.44 -17.92 -12.71
CA TYR A 260 22.76 -17.30 -12.94
C TYR A 260 23.73 -18.28 -13.59
N LEU A 261 23.72 -19.57 -13.19
CA LEU A 261 24.54 -20.60 -13.82
C LEU A 261 24.23 -20.82 -15.31
N LYS A 262 23.02 -20.44 -15.76
CA LYS A 262 22.60 -20.51 -17.17
C LYS A 262 22.95 -19.27 -18.00
N LEU A 263 23.53 -18.23 -17.39
CA LEU A 263 23.99 -17.06 -18.14
C LEU A 263 25.27 -17.38 -18.95
N PRO A 264 25.68 -16.53 -19.90
CA PRO A 264 26.94 -16.70 -20.61
C PRO A 264 28.15 -16.80 -19.67
N GLU A 265 29.19 -17.55 -20.04
CA GLU A 265 30.38 -17.78 -19.20
C GLU A 265 31.12 -16.50 -18.80
N ASN A 266 31.06 -15.48 -19.65
CA ASN A 266 31.68 -14.19 -19.37
C ASN A 266 30.83 -13.27 -18.46
N ASP A 267 29.57 -13.62 -18.18
CA ASP A 267 28.64 -12.84 -17.37
C ASP A 267 29.10 -12.75 -15.89
N PHE A 268 29.03 -11.55 -15.32
CA PHE A 268 29.47 -11.31 -13.94
C PHE A 268 28.64 -12.08 -12.92
N GLY A 269 27.34 -12.21 -13.16
CA GLY A 269 26.43 -12.95 -12.30
C GLY A 269 26.68 -14.45 -12.35
N ARG A 270 26.98 -15.02 -13.53
CA ARG A 270 27.41 -16.43 -13.62
C ARG A 270 28.69 -16.68 -12.84
N LYS A 271 29.72 -15.85 -13.04
CA LYS A 271 31.00 -15.94 -12.32
C LYS A 271 30.80 -15.84 -10.80
N ALA A 272 29.90 -14.96 -10.35
CA ALA A 272 29.55 -14.84 -8.94
C ALA A 272 28.87 -16.11 -8.39
N ALA A 273 27.96 -16.73 -9.15
CA ALA A 273 27.32 -17.99 -8.77
C ALA A 273 28.32 -19.16 -8.70
N GLU A 274 29.18 -19.31 -9.71
CA GLU A 274 30.22 -20.34 -9.75
C GLU A 274 31.23 -20.16 -8.62
N LYS A 275 31.66 -18.92 -8.35
CA LYS A 275 32.54 -18.62 -7.20
C LYS A 275 31.85 -18.97 -5.88
N TRP A 276 30.59 -18.57 -5.69
CA TRP A 276 29.84 -18.88 -4.47
C TRP A 276 29.72 -20.38 -4.22
N MET A 277 29.48 -21.17 -5.28
CA MET A 277 29.46 -22.64 -5.17
C MET A 277 30.84 -23.22 -4.84
N LYS A 278 31.90 -22.71 -5.48
CA LYS A 278 33.28 -23.12 -5.21
C LYS A 278 33.68 -22.82 -3.76
N ASP A 279 33.38 -21.63 -3.26
CA ASP A 279 33.69 -21.22 -1.88
C ASP A 279 32.96 -22.10 -0.85
N LYS A 280 31.78 -22.62 -1.21
CA LYS A 280 31.02 -23.58 -0.39
C LYS A 280 31.43 -25.04 -0.57
N GLY A 281 32.31 -25.35 -1.51
CA GLY A 281 32.69 -26.73 -1.83
C GLY A 281 31.54 -27.58 -2.36
N ILE A 282 30.56 -26.99 -3.04
CA ILE A 282 29.40 -27.70 -3.59
C ILE A 282 29.44 -27.78 -5.12
N THR A 283 28.84 -28.84 -5.66
CA THR A 283 28.59 -29.04 -7.09
C THR A 283 27.12 -28.84 -7.43
N ALA A 284 26.80 -28.76 -8.73
CA ALA A 284 25.41 -28.61 -9.18
C ALA A 284 24.47 -29.74 -8.70
N LYS A 285 25.02 -30.94 -8.44
CA LYS A 285 24.26 -32.09 -7.93
C LYS A 285 23.88 -31.96 -6.45
N GLN A 286 24.51 -31.04 -5.72
CA GLN A 286 24.31 -30.85 -4.28
C GLN A 286 23.46 -29.62 -3.96
N ILE A 287 22.88 -28.94 -4.96
CA ILE A 287 22.02 -27.77 -4.75
C ILE A 287 20.71 -28.19 -4.08
N THR A 288 20.50 -27.73 -2.84
CA THR A 288 19.27 -27.91 -2.07
C THR A 288 18.43 -26.63 -2.01
N ASP A 289 17.22 -26.72 -1.46
CA ASP A 289 16.34 -25.55 -1.28
C ASP A 289 16.85 -24.55 -0.25
N GLU A 290 17.67 -24.98 0.69
CA GLU A 290 18.38 -24.14 1.66
C GLU A 290 19.49 -23.37 0.96
N LEU A 291 20.31 -24.03 0.13
CA LEU A 291 21.36 -23.38 -0.66
C LEU A 291 20.77 -22.39 -1.68
N ARG A 292 19.63 -22.72 -2.28
CA ARG A 292 18.87 -21.81 -3.14
C ARG A 292 18.40 -20.56 -2.38
N ALA A 293 17.90 -20.74 -1.17
CA ALA A 293 17.46 -19.64 -0.32
C ALA A 293 18.64 -18.75 0.10
N GLU A 294 19.75 -19.36 0.49
CA GLU A 294 20.99 -18.68 0.85
C GLU A 294 21.55 -17.88 -0.34
N PHE A 295 21.59 -18.45 -1.54
CA PHE A 295 22.04 -17.73 -2.73
C PHE A 295 21.09 -16.58 -3.10
N ALA A 296 19.78 -16.75 -2.96
CA ALA A 296 18.83 -15.65 -3.15
C ALA A 296 19.09 -14.51 -2.14
N GLY A 297 19.41 -14.84 -0.89
CA GLY A 297 19.86 -13.89 0.12
C GLY A 297 21.17 -13.20 -0.24
N TYR A 298 22.14 -13.91 -0.82
CA TYR A 298 23.41 -13.35 -1.31
C TYR A 298 23.20 -12.32 -2.43
N VAL A 299 22.32 -12.63 -3.39
CA VAL A 299 21.91 -11.69 -4.46
C VAL A 299 21.24 -10.45 -3.86
N ALA A 300 20.29 -10.65 -2.94
CA ALA A 300 19.58 -9.56 -2.27
C ALA A 300 20.53 -8.66 -1.49
N ASP A 301 21.45 -9.25 -0.72
CA ASP A 301 22.40 -8.50 0.12
C ASP A 301 23.30 -7.61 -0.72
N ARG A 302 23.87 -8.14 -1.81
CA ARG A 302 24.70 -7.35 -2.72
C ARG A 302 23.93 -6.18 -3.32
N TYR A 303 22.71 -6.42 -3.80
CA TYR A 303 21.85 -5.36 -4.35
C TYR A 303 21.55 -4.28 -3.31
N TYR A 304 21.02 -4.67 -2.15
CA TYR A 304 20.61 -3.72 -1.12
C TYR A 304 21.80 -2.95 -0.53
N ALA A 305 22.97 -3.57 -0.40
CA ALA A 305 24.20 -2.91 0.07
C ALA A 305 24.68 -1.81 -0.88
N ILE A 306 24.68 -2.08 -2.20
CA ILE A 306 25.06 -1.07 -3.23
C ILE A 306 24.11 0.12 -3.14
N VAL A 307 22.80 -0.15 -3.14
CA VAL A 307 21.79 0.91 -3.13
C VAL A 307 21.84 1.72 -1.84
N ASN A 308 21.91 1.08 -0.67
CA ASN A 308 21.99 1.78 0.61
C ASN A 308 23.21 2.70 0.67
N ARG A 309 24.40 2.19 0.30
CA ARG A 309 25.65 2.96 0.33
C ARG A 309 25.55 4.22 -0.52
N ALA A 310 25.10 4.09 -1.76
CA ALA A 310 24.99 5.22 -2.67
C ALA A 310 23.88 6.20 -2.24
N LEU A 311 22.72 5.70 -1.79
CA LEU A 311 21.64 6.56 -1.28
C LEU A 311 22.10 7.35 -0.05
N LYS A 312 22.62 6.70 0.98
CA LYS A 312 23.01 7.36 2.24
C LYS A 312 24.19 8.31 2.08
N LYS A 313 25.03 8.10 1.05
CA LYS A 313 26.07 9.06 0.66
C LYS A 313 25.49 10.38 0.12
N HIS A 314 24.41 10.31 -0.65
CA HIS A 314 23.82 11.48 -1.32
C HIS A 314 22.64 12.10 -0.57
N ASP A 315 21.99 11.33 0.30
CA ASP A 315 20.90 11.76 1.19
C ASP A 315 20.92 10.91 2.47
N PRO A 316 21.56 11.42 3.53
CA PRO A 316 21.65 10.70 4.80
C PRO A 316 20.34 10.80 5.62
N HIS A 317 19.39 11.65 5.24
CA HIS A 317 18.22 11.98 6.04
C HIS A 317 17.02 11.10 5.71
N HIS A 318 16.72 10.89 4.42
CA HIS A 318 15.55 10.12 4.01
C HIS A 318 15.73 8.61 4.15
N LEU A 319 14.62 7.93 4.41
CA LEU A 319 14.61 6.48 4.64
C LEU A 319 14.84 5.71 3.33
N TYR A 320 15.60 4.61 3.41
CA TYR A 320 15.64 3.63 2.34
C TYR A 320 14.53 2.59 2.54
N LEU A 321 13.53 2.60 1.65
CA LEU A 321 12.30 1.81 1.76
C LEU A 321 12.37 0.45 1.03
N GLY A 322 13.52 0.11 0.44
CA GLY A 322 13.72 -1.17 -0.25
C GLY A 322 13.05 -1.29 -1.62
N SER A 323 12.84 -2.53 -2.07
CA SER A 323 12.45 -2.86 -3.46
C SER A 323 11.03 -3.45 -3.62
N ARG A 324 10.19 -3.31 -2.59
CA ARG A 324 8.79 -3.80 -2.56
C ARG A 324 8.75 -5.29 -2.85
N LEU A 325 9.30 -6.07 -1.92
CA LEU A 325 9.40 -7.52 -2.03
C LEU A 325 8.02 -8.13 -2.30
N HIS A 326 7.98 -9.07 -3.24
CA HIS A 326 6.74 -9.65 -3.75
C HIS A 326 6.89 -11.16 -3.98
N GLY A 327 5.81 -11.81 -4.42
CA GLY A 327 5.87 -13.23 -4.77
C GLY A 327 6.39 -14.09 -3.62
N SER A 328 7.29 -15.02 -3.93
CA SER A 328 7.97 -15.85 -2.92
C SER A 328 9.10 -15.13 -2.18
N ALA A 329 9.67 -14.05 -2.75
CA ALA A 329 10.83 -13.34 -2.19
C ALA A 329 10.60 -12.90 -0.74
N LYS A 330 9.40 -12.38 -0.46
CA LYS A 330 8.99 -11.95 0.89
C LYS A 330 8.86 -13.09 1.91
N PHE A 331 8.94 -14.35 1.49
CA PHE A 331 8.87 -15.52 2.36
C PHE A 331 10.19 -16.30 2.43
N ILE A 332 11.27 -15.75 1.86
CA ILE A 332 12.62 -16.32 1.96
C ILE A 332 13.34 -15.56 3.07
N LYS A 333 13.65 -16.25 4.18
CA LYS A 333 14.27 -15.66 5.37
C LYS A 333 15.53 -14.87 5.03
N GLU A 334 16.41 -15.45 4.22
CA GLU A 334 17.71 -14.89 3.85
C GLU A 334 17.58 -13.61 3.02
N VAL A 335 16.54 -13.52 2.18
CA VAL A 335 16.21 -12.32 1.39
C VAL A 335 15.68 -11.21 2.30
N VAL A 336 14.80 -11.54 3.26
CA VAL A 336 14.26 -10.55 4.21
C VAL A 336 15.34 -10.08 5.18
N GLN A 337 16.23 -10.98 5.63
CA GLN A 337 17.40 -10.62 6.43
C GLN A 337 18.35 -9.69 5.68
N ALA A 338 18.61 -9.96 4.39
CA ALA A 338 19.38 -9.06 3.54
C ALA A 338 18.72 -7.68 3.42
N ALA A 339 17.40 -7.62 3.18
CA ALA A 339 16.69 -6.35 3.16
C ALA A 339 16.81 -5.60 4.51
N GLY A 340 16.63 -6.29 5.64
CA GLY A 340 16.69 -5.69 6.98
C GLY A 340 18.07 -5.18 7.40
N ARG A 341 19.17 -5.72 6.85
CA ARG A 341 20.52 -5.19 7.09
C ARG A 341 20.75 -3.81 6.50
N HIS A 342 20.03 -3.47 5.42
CA HIS A 342 20.34 -2.32 4.58
C HIS A 342 19.19 -1.31 4.45
N CYS A 343 17.94 -1.75 4.55
CA CYS A 343 16.77 -0.87 4.48
C CYS A 343 16.43 -0.32 5.87
N ASP A 344 15.94 0.92 5.91
CA ASP A 344 15.40 1.49 7.15
C ASP A 344 13.98 0.95 7.43
N ILE A 345 13.23 0.67 6.36
CA ILE A 345 11.93 -0.02 6.38
C ILE A 345 11.92 -1.06 5.26
N VAL A 346 11.52 -2.29 5.56
CA VAL A 346 11.33 -3.33 4.52
C VAL A 346 9.92 -3.23 3.92
N SER A 347 9.81 -3.14 2.60
CA SER A 347 8.53 -2.99 1.91
C SER A 347 8.04 -4.29 1.27
N PHE A 348 6.73 -4.52 1.33
CA PHE A 348 6.08 -5.73 0.81
C PHE A 348 4.84 -5.43 -0.03
N ASN A 349 4.78 -5.98 -1.24
CA ASN A 349 3.54 -6.14 -2.00
C ASN A 349 2.85 -7.44 -1.56
N TYR A 350 1.63 -7.34 -1.01
CA TYR A 350 0.96 -8.45 -0.33
C TYR A 350 -0.39 -8.77 -0.98
N TYR A 351 -0.31 -9.43 -2.13
CA TYR A 351 -1.44 -9.97 -2.86
C TYR A 351 -1.70 -11.45 -2.57
N GLY A 352 -2.93 -11.88 -2.83
CA GLY A 352 -3.29 -13.30 -2.84
C GLY A 352 -3.82 -13.84 -1.53
N PHE A 353 -3.99 -13.01 -0.51
CA PHE A 353 -4.53 -13.39 0.78
C PHE A 353 -5.72 -12.50 1.14
N TRP A 354 -6.77 -13.11 1.70
CA TRP A 354 -7.94 -12.38 2.21
C TRP A 354 -7.63 -11.61 3.49
N THR A 355 -6.86 -12.24 4.38
CA THR A 355 -6.38 -11.67 5.63
C THR A 355 -4.87 -11.77 5.65
N ILE A 356 -4.18 -10.72 6.11
CA ILE A 356 -2.74 -10.79 6.33
C ILE A 356 -2.42 -11.84 7.40
N ARG A 357 -1.42 -12.68 7.16
CA ARG A 357 -1.12 -13.80 8.06
C ARG A 357 -0.24 -13.32 9.19
N LYS A 358 -0.66 -13.57 10.44
CA LYS A 358 0.10 -13.25 11.64
C LYS A 358 1.51 -13.85 11.61
N THR A 359 1.64 -15.10 11.14
CA THR A 359 2.92 -15.80 11.01
C THR A 359 3.90 -15.07 10.09
N ASP A 360 3.40 -14.45 9.01
CA ASP A 360 4.26 -13.74 8.06
C ASP A 360 4.82 -12.47 8.71
N MET A 361 3.96 -11.69 9.39
CA MET A 361 4.37 -10.47 10.08
C MET A 361 5.36 -10.76 11.22
N GLN A 362 5.12 -11.82 11.99
CA GLN A 362 6.04 -12.28 13.05
C GLN A 362 7.39 -12.72 12.49
N ASN A 363 7.38 -13.46 11.38
CA ASN A 363 8.60 -13.84 10.69
C ASN A 363 9.36 -12.61 10.20
N TRP A 364 8.70 -11.61 9.61
CA TRP A 364 9.36 -10.38 9.16
C TRP A 364 9.93 -9.56 10.31
N ASP A 365 9.30 -9.56 11.49
CA ASP A 365 9.84 -8.91 12.69
C ASP A 365 11.19 -9.50 13.06
N VAL A 366 11.22 -10.83 13.18
CA VAL A 366 12.42 -11.58 13.57
C VAL A 366 13.50 -11.55 12.49
N TRP A 367 13.12 -11.70 11.22
CA TRP A 367 14.08 -11.82 10.11
C TRP A 367 14.67 -10.48 9.71
N ALA A 368 13.83 -9.44 9.55
CA ALA A 368 14.33 -8.13 9.15
C ALA A 368 14.97 -7.39 10.32
N ASN A 369 14.48 -7.61 11.57
CA ASN A 369 14.82 -6.79 12.73
C ASN A 369 14.69 -5.28 12.45
N LYS A 370 13.67 -4.94 11.67
CA LYS A 370 13.34 -3.62 11.15
C LYS A 370 11.82 -3.51 10.98
N PRO A 371 11.27 -2.28 10.95
CA PRO A 371 9.87 -2.08 10.59
C PRO A 371 9.60 -2.51 9.16
N PHE A 372 8.33 -2.85 8.88
CA PHE A 372 7.84 -3.06 7.54
C PHE A 372 6.64 -2.19 7.18
N ILE A 373 6.43 -2.04 5.87
CA ILE A 373 5.28 -1.35 5.28
C ILE A 373 4.66 -2.22 4.18
N ILE A 374 3.32 -2.35 4.18
CA ILE A 374 2.60 -3.01 3.08
C ILE A 374 2.38 -2.01 1.96
N THR A 375 2.96 -2.22 0.80
CA THR A 375 2.98 -1.21 -0.25
C THR A 375 1.97 -1.43 -1.36
N GLU A 376 1.37 -2.61 -1.44
CA GLU A 376 0.23 -2.90 -2.30
C GLU A 376 -0.62 -4.04 -1.77
N PHE A 377 -1.94 -3.83 -1.80
CA PHE A 377 -2.99 -4.84 -1.63
C PHE A 377 -4.29 -4.25 -2.19
N TYR A 378 -5.20 -5.10 -2.70
CA TYR A 378 -6.56 -4.72 -3.07
C TYR A 378 -7.45 -5.94 -3.38
N THR A 379 -8.74 -5.66 -3.52
CA THR A 379 -9.78 -6.54 -4.08
C THR A 379 -10.51 -5.83 -5.22
N LYS A 380 -11.16 -6.62 -6.09
CA LYS A 380 -11.91 -6.17 -7.28
C LYS A 380 -13.37 -6.55 -7.15
N ALA A 381 -14.32 -5.67 -7.43
CA ALA A 381 -15.75 -5.96 -7.29
C ALA A 381 -16.45 -6.18 -8.65
N GLU A 382 -17.33 -7.17 -8.72
CA GLU A 382 -18.13 -7.45 -9.93
C GLU A 382 -19.12 -6.32 -10.28
N ASP A 383 -19.62 -5.58 -9.29
CA ASP A 383 -20.53 -4.44 -9.49
C ASP A 383 -19.85 -3.16 -10.01
N SER A 384 -18.55 -3.19 -10.32
CA SER A 384 -17.80 -2.06 -10.90
C SER A 384 -18.08 -1.81 -12.38
N GLY A 385 -18.64 -2.80 -13.09
CA GLY A 385 -18.75 -2.77 -14.56
C GLY A 385 -17.48 -3.18 -15.32
N LEU A 386 -16.37 -3.42 -14.62
CA LEU A 386 -15.12 -3.94 -15.21
C LEU A 386 -15.08 -5.48 -15.18
N THR A 387 -14.43 -6.08 -16.17
CA THR A 387 -14.36 -7.54 -16.31
C THR A 387 -13.52 -8.20 -15.20
N ASN A 388 -12.58 -7.45 -14.60
CA ASN A 388 -11.75 -7.89 -13.49
C ASN A 388 -10.90 -9.14 -13.77
N VAL A 389 -10.60 -9.40 -15.05
CA VAL A 389 -9.81 -10.55 -15.49
C VAL A 389 -8.30 -10.34 -15.33
N THR A 390 -7.84 -9.09 -15.40
CA THR A 390 -6.43 -8.73 -15.20
C THR A 390 -6.12 -8.30 -13.76
N GLY A 391 -4.83 -8.14 -13.46
CA GLY A 391 -4.35 -7.70 -12.16
C GLY A 391 -4.36 -8.78 -11.08
N ALA A 392 -3.58 -8.51 -10.03
CA ALA A 392 -3.60 -9.27 -8.80
C ALA A 392 -4.94 -9.12 -8.03
N GLY A 393 -5.05 -9.79 -6.89
CA GLY A 393 -6.14 -9.54 -5.94
C GLY A 393 -7.41 -10.34 -6.19
N TRP A 394 -8.16 -10.53 -5.10
CA TRP A 394 -9.35 -11.36 -5.06
C TRP A 394 -10.53 -10.64 -5.72
N LYS A 395 -11.53 -11.42 -6.16
CA LYS A 395 -12.80 -10.87 -6.64
C LYS A 395 -13.87 -10.97 -5.55
N VAL A 396 -14.65 -9.92 -5.39
CA VAL A 396 -15.79 -9.84 -4.46
C VAL A 396 -17.04 -9.41 -5.21
N ARG A 397 -18.22 -9.56 -4.60
CA ARG A 397 -19.49 -9.23 -5.26
C ARG A 397 -19.66 -7.73 -5.41
N THR A 398 -19.42 -6.98 -4.34
CA THR A 398 -19.79 -5.57 -4.28
C THR A 398 -18.66 -4.64 -3.85
N GLN A 399 -18.82 -3.35 -4.13
CA GLN A 399 -17.96 -2.30 -3.58
C GLN A 399 -17.97 -2.26 -2.04
N LYS A 400 -19.07 -2.70 -1.40
CA LYS A 400 -19.15 -2.86 0.05
C LYS A 400 -18.22 -3.98 0.52
N ASP A 401 -18.14 -5.08 -0.21
CA ASP A 401 -17.25 -6.20 0.12
C ASP A 401 -15.77 -5.83 -0.04
N ARG A 402 -15.43 -4.95 -1.01
CA ARG A 402 -14.08 -4.36 -1.09
C ARG A 402 -13.76 -3.54 0.16
N GLY A 403 -14.73 -2.77 0.65
CA GLY A 403 -14.63 -2.02 1.90
C GLY A 403 -14.41 -2.92 3.11
N ILE A 404 -15.17 -4.02 3.23
CA ILE A 404 -15.00 -5.01 4.30
C ILE A 404 -13.62 -5.66 4.25
N HIS A 405 -13.14 -6.03 3.06
CA HIS A 405 -11.78 -6.54 2.90
C HIS A 405 -10.73 -5.53 3.39
N TYR A 406 -10.88 -4.24 3.08
CA TYR A 406 -9.98 -3.20 3.56
C TYR A 406 -9.97 -3.13 5.09
N GLU A 407 -11.14 -3.05 5.74
CA GLU A 407 -11.23 -3.06 7.20
C GLU A 407 -10.58 -4.31 7.80
N ASN A 408 -10.90 -5.49 7.25
CA ASN A 408 -10.31 -6.76 7.68
C ASN A 408 -8.78 -6.76 7.57
N PHE A 409 -8.26 -6.30 6.44
CA PHE A 409 -6.82 -6.27 6.22
C PHE A 409 -6.12 -5.33 7.20
N ILE A 410 -6.62 -4.09 7.38
CA ILE A 410 -5.99 -3.09 8.23
C ILE A 410 -6.10 -3.44 9.72
N ILE A 411 -7.25 -3.94 10.19
CA ILE A 411 -7.42 -4.34 11.59
C ILE A 411 -6.41 -5.44 11.95
N ASN A 412 -6.27 -6.48 11.12
CA ASN A 412 -5.31 -7.55 11.37
C ASN A 412 -3.85 -7.09 11.18
N LEU A 413 -3.60 -6.14 10.28
CA LEU A 413 -2.27 -5.56 10.07
C LEU A 413 -1.79 -4.75 11.29
N LEU A 414 -2.68 -3.99 11.93
CA LEU A 414 -2.32 -3.15 13.09
C LEU A 414 -1.95 -3.95 14.34
N GLU A 415 -2.32 -5.24 14.41
CA GLU A 415 -1.90 -6.16 15.48
C GLU A 415 -0.42 -6.52 15.43
N SER A 416 0.28 -6.25 14.31
CA SER A 416 1.72 -6.46 14.20
C SER A 416 2.49 -5.38 14.96
N SER A 417 3.49 -5.77 15.74
CA SER A 417 4.45 -4.91 16.45
C SER A 417 5.43 -4.18 15.53
N ASN A 418 5.52 -4.52 14.25
CA ASN A 418 6.55 -4.01 13.34
C ASN A 418 5.99 -3.36 12.07
N CYS A 419 4.68 -3.28 11.91
CA CYS A 419 4.06 -2.54 10.81
C CYS A 419 4.01 -1.03 11.11
N VAL A 420 4.56 -0.22 10.20
CA VAL A 420 4.54 1.26 10.28
C VAL A 420 3.60 1.92 9.28
N GLY A 421 2.93 1.15 8.44
CA GLY A 421 1.93 1.70 7.51
C GLY A 421 1.49 0.77 6.40
N TRP A 422 0.68 1.32 5.50
CA TRP A 422 0.21 0.63 4.31
C TRP A 422 -0.11 1.58 3.15
N SER A 423 -0.13 1.04 1.94
CA SER A 423 -0.61 1.74 0.74
C SER A 423 -1.63 0.89 -0.02
N TRP A 424 -2.82 1.45 -0.23
CA TRP A 424 -3.83 0.87 -1.11
C TRP A 424 -3.40 0.99 -2.56
N PHE A 425 -3.41 -0.10 -3.32
CA PHE A 425 -3.21 -0.06 -4.76
C PHE A 425 -4.58 -0.13 -5.44
N ARG A 426 -5.18 0.99 -5.86
CA ARG A 426 -4.56 2.31 -6.13
C ARG A 426 -5.59 3.43 -6.23
N TYR A 427 -5.18 4.63 -6.65
CA TYR A 427 -6.05 5.80 -6.82
C TYR A 427 -7.17 5.54 -7.83
N GLN A 428 -6.83 5.32 -9.10
CA GLN A 428 -7.79 5.16 -10.18
C GLN A 428 -7.84 3.73 -10.72
N ASP A 429 -9.02 3.32 -11.17
CA ASP A 429 -9.23 2.08 -11.91
C ASP A 429 -8.35 1.97 -13.15
N ASN A 430 -8.25 0.75 -13.67
CA ASN A 430 -7.72 0.58 -15.01
C ASN A 430 -8.73 1.06 -16.04
N ASP A 431 -8.23 1.75 -17.07
CA ASP A 431 -9.04 2.20 -18.19
C ASP A 431 -8.89 1.21 -19.36
N PRO A 432 -9.95 0.46 -19.74
CA PRO A 432 -9.93 -0.45 -20.88
C PRO A 432 -9.60 0.22 -22.23
N THR A 433 -9.75 1.54 -22.32
CA THR A 433 -9.42 2.33 -23.51
C THR A 433 -7.96 2.75 -23.57
N ALA A 434 -7.20 2.59 -22.47
CA ALA A 434 -5.80 3.00 -22.41
C ALA A 434 -4.91 2.10 -23.28
N LYS A 435 -4.09 2.74 -24.12
CA LYS A 435 -3.13 2.07 -25.02
C LYS A 435 -1.73 2.03 -24.40
N GLY A 436 -0.97 0.97 -24.71
CA GLY A 436 0.43 0.84 -24.28
C GLY A 436 0.63 0.70 -22.77
N VAL A 437 -0.42 0.28 -22.04
CA VAL A 437 -0.35 0.03 -20.60
C VAL A 437 0.14 -1.38 -20.30
N ASP A 438 0.69 -1.56 -19.10
CA ASP A 438 1.07 -2.89 -18.61
C ASP A 438 -0.10 -3.88 -18.71
N PRO A 439 0.13 -5.15 -19.10
CA PRO A 439 -0.95 -6.14 -19.26
C PRO A 439 -1.80 -6.38 -18.01
N SER A 440 -1.24 -6.17 -16.82
CA SER A 440 -1.98 -6.26 -15.55
C SER A 440 -2.91 -5.07 -15.30
N ASN A 441 -2.81 -4.00 -16.11
CA ASN A 441 -3.50 -2.72 -15.94
C ASN A 441 -4.56 -2.44 -17.02
N LEU A 442 -5.14 -3.49 -17.61
CA LEU A 442 -6.09 -3.35 -18.71
C LEU A 442 -7.54 -3.10 -18.25
N ASN A 443 -8.05 -3.87 -17.30
CA ASN A 443 -9.51 -3.91 -17.06
C ASN A 443 -9.92 -4.37 -15.66
N ALA A 444 -9.22 -3.87 -14.64
CA ALA A 444 -9.47 -4.22 -13.25
C ALA A 444 -9.86 -3.03 -12.37
N ASN A 445 -10.83 -3.31 -11.49
CA ASN A 445 -11.37 -2.43 -10.48
C ASN A 445 -10.44 -2.36 -9.25
N LYS A 446 -9.37 -1.56 -9.37
CA LYS A 446 -8.32 -1.38 -8.36
C LYS A 446 -8.42 -0.03 -7.63
N GLY A 447 -9.02 0.95 -8.28
CA GLY A 447 -9.18 2.32 -7.85
C GLY A 447 -10.02 2.48 -6.60
N CYS A 448 -9.69 3.49 -5.79
CA CYS A 448 -10.67 4.11 -4.88
C CYS A 448 -11.63 5.04 -5.65
N VAL A 449 -11.21 5.53 -6.82
CA VAL A 449 -12.06 6.23 -7.80
C VAL A 449 -12.13 5.46 -9.12
N ASP A 450 -13.23 5.64 -9.85
CA ASP A 450 -13.40 5.12 -11.20
C ASP A 450 -12.69 6.01 -12.26
N ASN A 451 -12.87 5.67 -13.54
CA ASN A 451 -12.28 6.42 -14.66
C ASN A 451 -12.93 7.80 -14.89
N CYS A 452 -14.05 8.10 -14.23
CA CYS A 452 -14.72 9.40 -14.21
C CYS A 452 -14.31 10.26 -13.00
N TYR A 453 -13.34 9.81 -12.21
CA TYR A 453 -12.92 10.42 -10.93
C TYR A 453 -14.02 10.39 -9.87
N GLU A 454 -15.00 9.50 -9.96
CA GLU A 454 -16.01 9.31 -8.93
C GLU A 454 -15.55 8.29 -7.88
N PRO A 455 -15.62 8.63 -6.58
CA PRO A 455 -15.22 7.71 -5.54
C PRO A 455 -16.22 6.57 -5.40
N TYR A 456 -15.72 5.35 -5.23
CA TYR A 456 -16.54 4.21 -4.85
C TYR A 456 -17.02 4.35 -3.40
N ARG A 457 -18.18 4.98 -3.22
CA ARG A 457 -18.69 5.44 -1.90
C ARG A 457 -18.62 4.40 -0.79
N SER A 458 -19.06 3.17 -1.04
CA SER A 458 -19.00 2.08 -0.04
C SER A 458 -17.58 1.70 0.35
N LEU A 459 -16.64 1.71 -0.60
CA LEU A 459 -15.23 1.41 -0.34
C LEU A 459 -14.59 2.52 0.51
N VAL A 460 -14.72 3.78 0.10
CA VAL A 460 -14.09 4.91 0.80
C VAL A 460 -14.72 5.16 2.18
N ALA A 461 -16.01 4.83 2.36
CA ALA A 461 -16.65 4.84 3.67
C ALA A 461 -15.98 3.84 4.63
N SER A 462 -15.77 2.59 4.21
CA SER A 462 -15.05 1.60 5.01
C SER A 462 -13.58 1.97 5.25
N MET A 463 -12.89 2.52 4.25
CA MET A 463 -11.52 3.04 4.43
C MET A 463 -11.47 4.09 5.54
N LYS A 464 -12.39 5.07 5.49
CA LYS A 464 -12.50 6.11 6.50
C LYS A 464 -12.70 5.55 7.90
N ARG A 465 -13.59 4.56 8.07
CA ARG A 465 -13.92 3.99 9.39
C ARG A 465 -12.70 3.49 10.13
N VAL A 466 -11.82 2.74 9.47
CA VAL A 466 -10.62 2.18 10.10
C VAL A 466 -9.46 3.19 10.14
N ASN A 467 -9.29 4.01 9.08
CA ASN A 467 -8.18 4.95 8.99
C ASN A 467 -8.23 6.02 10.11
N ILE A 468 -9.42 6.55 10.43
CA ILE A 468 -9.53 7.61 11.45
C ILE A 468 -9.29 7.11 12.88
N ILE A 469 -9.38 5.81 13.11
CA ILE A 469 -9.18 5.18 14.43
C ILE A 469 -7.86 4.39 14.52
N LYS A 470 -7.02 4.41 13.47
CA LYS A 470 -5.80 3.57 13.37
C LYS A 470 -4.85 3.71 14.56
N TYR A 471 -4.68 4.92 15.10
CA TYR A 471 -3.85 5.16 16.27
C TYR A 471 -4.47 4.61 17.55
N GLY A 472 -5.79 4.68 17.69
CA GLY A 472 -6.51 4.05 18.79
C GLY A 472 -6.42 2.53 18.73
N LEU A 473 -6.52 1.94 17.53
CA LEU A 473 -6.35 0.49 17.32
C LEU A 473 -4.94 0.04 17.65
N MET A 474 -3.94 0.76 17.13
CA MET A 474 -2.54 0.55 17.51
C MET A 474 -2.39 0.62 19.02
N LYS A 475 -3.02 1.61 19.68
CA LYS A 475 -2.93 1.78 21.12
C LYS A 475 -3.49 0.56 21.86
N GLN A 476 -4.70 0.13 21.46
CA GLN A 476 -5.40 -1.01 22.04
C GLN A 476 -4.68 -2.35 21.84
N PHE A 477 -3.98 -2.54 20.73
CA PHE A 477 -3.31 -3.82 20.43
C PHE A 477 -1.91 -3.93 21.05
N VAL A 478 -1.26 -2.81 21.36
CA VAL A 478 0.15 -2.79 21.76
C VAL A 478 0.34 -2.36 23.22
N PHE A 479 -0.41 -1.36 23.70
CA PHE A 479 -0.31 -0.94 25.09
C PHE A 479 -1.30 -1.76 25.90
N SER A 480 -0.82 -2.56 26.85
CA SER A 480 -1.69 -3.16 27.86
C SER A 480 -2.40 -2.03 28.62
N LEU A 481 -3.56 -2.33 29.21
CA LEU A 481 -4.34 -1.37 30.01
C LEU A 481 -3.54 -0.73 31.16
N GLU A 482 -2.37 -1.27 31.51
CA GLU A 482 -1.46 -0.77 32.53
C GLU A 482 -0.64 0.46 32.07
N ASP A 483 -0.50 0.70 30.76
CA ASP A 483 0.22 1.86 30.19
C ASP A 483 -0.69 3.10 30.01
N SER A 484 -1.89 3.10 30.60
CA SER A 484 -2.90 4.17 30.42
C SER A 484 -2.59 5.48 31.16
N ALA A 485 -1.41 5.62 31.76
CA ALA A 485 -0.96 6.81 32.49
C ALA A 485 0.09 7.66 31.74
N LEU A 486 -0.13 7.90 30.44
CA LEU A 486 0.63 8.88 29.65
C LEU A 486 -0.28 9.78 28.81
#